data_AF-A0A2V9Z8A5-F1
#
_entry.id   AF-A0A2V9Z8A5-F1
#
_cell.length_a   1.000
_cell.length_b   1.000
_cell.length_c   1.000
_cell.angle_alpha   90.00
_cell.angle_beta   90.00
_cell.angle_gamma   90.00
#
_symmetry.space_group_name_H-M   'P 1'
#
loop_
_entity.id
_entity.type
_entity.pdbx_description
1 polymer ?
#
loop_
_entity_poly.entity_id
_entity_poly.type
_entity_poly.pdbx_seq_one_letter_code
_entity_poly.pdbx_strand_id
1 'polypeptide(L)'
;MTLSLRKTGGNALSILTSDVMNRATSFVLYALVARHLGAHEFGQLSLALTLFYVFQVLSVAGLKTLTIRQVTKDRAQTRLYFVNGCTIVALFSFVSLVGLFAFVRLMGYPADTTRVILLLSLGLFPYAISALCEGIFQAWEQMRYIAF
;
A
#
# COMPACT_ATOMS: atom_id res chain seq x y z
N MET A 1 -8.50 32.32 10.05
CA MET A 1 -8.92 30.99 10.55
C MET A 1 -9.98 30.28 9.68
N THR A 2 -10.66 30.97 8.75
CA THR A 2 -11.72 30.38 7.89
C THR A 2 -11.24 29.73 6.59
N LEU A 3 -9.99 29.99 6.17
CA LEU A 3 -9.42 29.40 4.94
C LEU A 3 -8.93 27.94 5.09
N SER A 4 -8.78 27.42 6.32
CA SER A 4 -8.37 26.02 6.54
C SER A 4 -9.55 25.05 6.37
N LEU A 5 -10.75 25.36 6.88
CA LEU A 5 -11.91 24.46 6.84
C LEU A 5 -12.31 24.03 5.42
N ARG A 6 -12.28 24.95 4.44
CA ARG A 6 -12.64 24.62 3.04
C ARG A 6 -11.58 23.75 2.36
N LYS A 7 -10.30 23.94 2.69
CA LYS A 7 -9.19 23.10 2.21
C LYS A 7 -9.17 21.73 2.89
N THR A 8 -9.43 21.67 4.20
CA THR A 8 -9.53 20.42 4.96
C THR A 8 -10.73 19.59 4.49
N GLY A 9 -11.88 20.23 4.24
CA GLY A 9 -13.06 19.56 3.69
C GLY A 9 -12.83 19.00 2.28
N GLY A 10 -12.20 19.77 1.39
CA GLY A 10 -11.85 19.32 0.04
C GLY A 10 -10.84 18.16 0.03
N ASN A 11 -9.80 18.22 0.87
CA ASN A 11 -8.82 17.12 0.99
C ASN A 11 -9.45 15.86 1.60
N ALA A 12 -10.29 16.00 2.63
CA ALA A 12 -11.00 14.87 3.23
C ALA A 12 -11.95 14.20 2.24
N LEU A 13 -12.71 15.00 1.47
CA LEU A 13 -13.56 14.49 0.39
C LEU A 13 -12.75 13.75 -0.67
N SER A 14 -11.60 14.28 -1.08
CA SER A 14 -10.74 13.61 -2.05
C SER A 14 -10.26 12.25 -1.55
N ILE A 15 -9.75 12.18 -0.33
CA ILE A 15 -9.27 10.92 0.27
C ILE A 15 -10.41 9.90 0.39
N LEU A 16 -11.59 10.35 0.84
CA LEU A 16 -12.77 9.49 0.94
C LEU A 16 -13.22 8.98 -0.43
N THR A 17 -13.19 9.83 -1.46
CA THR A 17 -13.57 9.45 -2.82
C THR A 17 -12.60 8.42 -3.39
N SER A 18 -11.29 8.59 -3.18
CA SER A 18 -10.28 7.62 -3.60
C SER A 18 -10.42 6.28 -2.87
N ASP A 19 -10.68 6.27 -1.56
CA ASP A 19 -10.90 5.01 -0.82
C ASP A 19 -12.16 4.28 -1.28
N VAL A 20 -13.26 5.02 -1.49
CA VAL A 20 -14.51 4.47 -2.01
C VAL A 20 -14.31 3.91 -3.43
N MET A 21 -13.60 4.63 -4.30
CA MET A 21 -13.31 4.14 -5.66
C MET A 21 -12.44 2.89 -5.65
N ASN A 22 -11.44 2.83 -4.76
CA ASN A 22 -10.57 1.65 -4.65
C ASN A 22 -11.35 0.42 -4.16
N ARG A 23 -12.20 0.61 -3.14
CA ARG A 23 -13.11 -0.44 -2.64
C ARG A 23 -14.13 -0.87 -3.70
N ALA A 24 -14.73 0.07 -4.43
CA ALA A 24 -15.67 -0.22 -5.50
C ALA A 24 -15.00 -1.03 -6.63
N THR A 25 -13.78 -0.63 -7.02
CA THR A 25 -12.98 -1.35 -8.03
C THR A 25 -12.69 -2.78 -7.58
N SER A 26 -12.25 -2.95 -6.33
CA SER A 26 -11.99 -4.27 -5.74
C SER A 26 -13.25 -5.14 -5.71
N PHE A 27 -14.39 -4.55 -5.36
CA PHE A 27 -15.69 -5.24 -5.37
C PHE A 27 -16.10 -5.70 -6.77
N VAL A 28 -15.95 -4.85 -7.79
CA VAL A 28 -16.26 -5.20 -9.18
C VAL A 28 -15.36 -6.33 -9.66
N LEU A 29 -14.06 -6.27 -9.35
CA LEU A 29 -13.10 -7.34 -9.65
C LEU A 29 -13.54 -8.67 -9.01
N TYR A 30 -13.88 -8.64 -7.73
CA TYR A 30 -14.38 -9.81 -7.03
C TYR A 30 -15.66 -10.38 -7.63
N ALA A 31 -16.63 -9.52 -7.97
CA ALA A 31 -17.88 -9.92 -8.59
C ALA A 31 -17.66 -10.55 -9.98
N LEU A 32 -16.76 -9.98 -10.79
CA LEU A 32 -16.41 -10.52 -12.10
C LEU A 32 -15.71 -11.87 -11.99
N VAL A 33 -14.75 -12.02 -11.08
CA VAL A 33 -14.05 -13.29 -10.86
C VAL A 33 -15.01 -14.37 -10.36
N ALA A 34 -15.85 -14.04 -9.38
CA ALA A 34 -16.85 -14.97 -8.87
C ALA A 34 -17.83 -15.41 -9.98
N ARG A 35 -18.24 -14.49 -10.86
CA ARG A 35 -19.19 -14.78 -11.94
C ARG A 35 -18.59 -15.55 -13.11
N HIS A 36 -17.35 -15.24 -13.50
CA HIS A 36 -16.73 -15.82 -14.70
C HIS A 36 -15.82 -17.02 -14.43
N LEU A 37 -15.15 -17.05 -13.27
CA LEU A 37 -14.19 -18.12 -12.91
C LEU A 37 -14.71 -19.05 -11.80
N GLY A 38 -15.75 -18.64 -11.06
CA GLY A 38 -16.39 -19.44 -10.02
C GLY A 38 -15.77 -19.31 -8.63
N ALA A 39 -16.29 -20.08 -7.68
CA ALA A 39 -15.99 -19.94 -6.25
C ALA A 39 -14.55 -20.29 -5.87
N HIS A 40 -13.91 -21.23 -6.59
CA HIS A 40 -12.54 -21.65 -6.30
C HIS A 40 -11.53 -20.53 -6.56
N GLU A 41 -11.57 -19.95 -7.76
CA GLU A 41 -10.67 -18.84 -8.17
C GLU A 41 -10.93 -17.56 -7.37
N PHE A 42 -12.20 -17.31 -7.00
CA PHE A 42 -12.53 -16.24 -6.07
C PHE A 42 -11.83 -16.42 -4.70
N GLY A 43 -11.84 -17.64 -4.16
CA GLY A 43 -11.14 -17.97 -2.91
C GLY A 43 -9.64 -17.75 -3.02
N GLN A 44 -9.03 -18.14 -4.14
CA GLN A 44 -7.60 -17.90 -4.39
C GLN A 44 -7.26 -16.41 -4.41
N LEU A 45 -8.03 -15.60 -5.14
CA LEU A 45 -7.81 -14.15 -5.23
C LEU A 45 -8.01 -13.46 -3.87
N SER A 46 -9.07 -13.82 -3.15
CA SER A 46 -9.38 -13.27 -1.83
C SER A 46 -8.27 -13.58 -0.82
N LEU A 47 -7.78 -14.82 -0.80
CA LEU A 47 -6.65 -15.23 0.02
C LEU A 47 -5.39 -14.44 -0.34
N ALA A 48 -5.09 -14.31 -1.64
CA ALA A 48 -3.92 -13.61 -2.12
C ALA A 48 -3.93 -12.11 -1.78
N LEU A 49 -5.07 -11.44 -1.92
CA LEU A 49 -5.24 -10.05 -1.52
C LEU A 49 -5.16 -9.88 0.01
N THR A 50 -5.74 -10.81 0.78
CA THR A 50 -5.64 -10.78 2.25
C THR A 50 -4.18 -10.88 2.70
N LEU A 51 -3.43 -11.84 2.14
CA LEU A 51 -2.00 -11.98 2.43
C LEU A 51 -1.23 -10.75 1.97
N PHE A 52 -1.51 -10.23 0.78
CA PHE A 52 -0.91 -9.00 0.27
C PHE A 52 -1.08 -7.84 1.28
N TYR A 53 -2.30 -7.56 1.74
CA TYR A 53 -2.56 -6.47 2.68
C TYR A 53 -1.86 -6.65 4.04
N VAL A 54 -1.79 -7.89 4.55
CA VAL A 54 -1.06 -8.17 5.80
C VAL A 54 0.44 -7.89 5.64
N PHE A 55 1.05 -8.42 4.57
CA PHE A 55 2.48 -8.24 4.31
C PHE A 55 2.83 -6.82 3.83
N GLN A 56 1.87 -6.09 3.28
CA GLN A 56 2.00 -4.69 2.91
C GLN A 56 2.27 -3.80 4.14
N VAL A 57 1.58 -4.05 5.26
CA VAL A 57 1.82 -3.34 6.52
C VAL A 57 3.26 -3.59 7.01
N LEU A 58 3.74 -4.83 6.90
CA LEU A 58 5.11 -5.20 7.26
C LEU A 58 6.16 -4.58 6.33
N SER A 59 5.84 -4.45 5.03
CA SER A 59 6.71 -3.88 3.99
C SER A 59 7.05 -2.41 4.26
N VAL A 60 6.09 -1.64 4.79
CA VAL A 60 6.29 -0.22 5.13
C VAL A 60 6.80 -0.04 6.56
N ALA A 61 6.52 -0.98 7.47
CA ALA A 61 7.02 -0.99 8.86
C ALA A 61 6.83 0.33 9.63
N GLY A 62 5.75 1.08 9.34
CA GLY A 62 5.49 2.38 9.95
C GLY A 62 6.47 3.50 9.53
N LEU A 63 7.32 3.27 8.53
CA LEU A 63 8.29 4.28 8.08
C LEU A 63 7.61 5.54 7.55
N LYS A 64 6.40 5.42 6.99
CA LYS A 64 5.58 6.55 6.54
C LYS A 64 5.34 7.56 7.67
N THR A 65 4.93 7.12 8.86
CA THR A 65 4.65 8.04 9.99
C THR A 65 5.92 8.64 10.57
N LEU A 66 7.02 7.89 10.63
CA LEU A 66 8.32 8.40 11.05
C LEU A 66 8.85 9.48 10.10
N THR A 67 8.76 9.23 8.79
CA THR A 67 9.20 10.16 7.74
C THR A 67 8.39 11.45 7.80
N ILE A 68 7.06 11.38 7.96
CA ILE A 68 6.22 12.56 8.13
C ILE A 68 6.69 13.38 9.34
N ARG A 69 6.91 12.74 10.49
CA ARG A 69 7.28 13.44 11.73
C ARG A 69 8.65 14.12 11.64
N GLN A 70 9.62 13.51 10.96
CA GLN A 70 10.98 14.04 10.83
C GLN A 70 11.06 15.16 9.78
N VAL A 71 10.43 14.96 8.61
CA VAL A 71 10.43 15.95 7.53
C VAL A 71 9.65 17.23 7.91
N THR A 72 8.59 17.10 8.71
CA THR A 72 7.86 18.28 9.21
C THR A 72 8.69 19.14 10.16
N LYS A 73 9.63 18.54 10.92
CA LYS A 73 10.52 19.27 11.83
C LYS A 73 11.62 20.03 11.09
N ASP A 74 12.21 19.41 10.06
CA ASP A 74 13.30 20.01 9.28
C ASP A 74 13.16 19.65 7.79
N ARG A 75 12.56 20.58 7.04
CA ARG A 75 12.28 20.40 5.61
C ARG A 75 13.55 20.42 4.76
N ALA A 76 14.65 21.01 5.24
CA ALA A 76 15.91 21.08 4.48
C ALA A 76 16.54 19.69 4.28
N GLN A 77 16.28 18.76 5.20
CA GLN A 77 16.83 17.40 5.15
C GLN A 77 15.94 16.39 4.42
N THR A 78 14.89 16.84 3.71
CA THR A 78 13.95 15.95 2.99
C THR A 78 14.68 14.95 2.07
N ARG A 79 15.72 15.40 1.34
CA ARG A 79 16.48 14.53 0.43
C ARG A 79 17.20 13.39 1.16
N LEU A 80 17.77 13.68 2.33
CA LEU A 80 18.47 12.69 3.15
C LEU A 80 17.50 11.64 3.68
N TYR A 81 16.34 12.09 4.20
CA TYR A 81 15.28 11.20 4.69
C TYR A 81 14.66 10.36 3.57
N PHE A 82 14.55 10.89 2.35
CA PHE A 82 14.06 10.11 1.21
C PHE A 82 15.02 8.98 0.83
N VAL A 83 16.32 9.25 0.70
CA VAL A 83 17.31 8.23 0.31
C VAL A 83 17.44 7.16 1.39
N ASN A 84 17.55 7.58 2.66
CA ASN A 84 17.62 6.64 3.79
C ASN A 84 16.30 5.86 3.93
N GLY A 85 15.16 6.54 3.78
CA GLY A 85 13.84 5.94 3.81
C GLY A 85 13.65 4.89 2.72
N CYS A 86 14.05 5.20 1.47
CA CYS A 86 13.96 4.29 0.35
C CYS A 86 14.80 3.03 0.59
N THR A 87 16.00 3.18 1.16
CA THR A 87 16.88 2.05 1.51
C THR A 87 16.23 1.15 2.56
N ILE A 88 15.65 1.73 3.61
CA ILE A 88 14.97 0.98 4.68
C ILE A 88 13.71 0.30 4.15
N VAL A 89 12.90 1.02 3.37
CA VAL A 89 11.69 0.47 2.73
C VAL A 89 12.04 -0.69 1.80
N ALA A 90 13.10 -0.56 0.99
CA ALA A 90 13.54 -1.64 0.11
C ALA A 90 13.93 -2.89 0.92
N LEU A 91 14.65 -2.72 2.03
CA LEU A 91 15.01 -3.82 2.92
C LEU A 91 13.77 -4.47 3.55
N PHE A 92 12.86 -3.70 4.13
CA PHE A 92 11.65 -4.22 4.76
C PHE A 92 10.69 -4.85 3.75
N SER A 93 10.59 -4.30 2.55
CA SER A 93 9.82 -4.88 1.46
C SER A 93 10.38 -6.21 1.02
N PHE A 94 11.71 -6.32 0.90
CA PHE A 94 12.38 -7.58 0.60
C PHE A 94 12.15 -8.62 1.71
N VAL A 95 12.31 -8.25 2.97
CA VAL A 95 12.03 -9.13 4.12
C VAL A 95 10.56 -9.58 4.12
N SER A 96 9.63 -8.67 3.85
CA SER A 96 8.20 -8.99 3.74
C SER A 96 7.92 -9.99 2.62
N LEU A 97 8.53 -9.83 1.45
CA LEU A 97 8.37 -10.73 0.32
C LEU A 97 8.96 -12.12 0.61
N VAL A 98 10.14 -12.19 1.22
CA VAL A 98 10.74 -13.46 1.68
C VAL A 98 9.86 -14.13 2.74
N GLY A 99 9.33 -13.36 3.69
CA GLY A 99 8.43 -13.85 4.72
C GLY A 99 7.14 -14.42 4.14
N LEU A 100 6.54 -13.74 3.16
CA LEU A 100 5.36 -14.22 2.46
C LEU A 100 5.66 -15.51 1.68
N PHE A 101 6.79 -15.57 0.97
CA PHE A 101 7.18 -16.77 0.25
C PHE A 101 7.37 -17.96 1.21
N ALA A 102 8.05 -17.76 2.33
CA ALA A 102 8.22 -18.77 3.36
C ALA A 102 6.87 -19.22 3.94
N PHE A 103 5.96 -18.29 4.21
CA PHE A 103 4.62 -18.58 4.72
C PHE A 103 3.80 -19.44 3.74
N VAL A 104 3.79 -19.08 2.45
CA VAL A 104 3.08 -19.83 1.41
C VAL A 104 3.65 -21.24 1.25
N ARG A 105 4.98 -21.39 1.33
CA ARG A 105 5.65 -22.69 1.29
C ARG A 105 5.30 -23.56 2.50
N LEU A 106 5.21 -22.96 3.69
CA LEU A 106 4.88 -23.68 4.94
C LEU A 106 3.44 -24.18 4.93
N MET A 107 2.51 -23.39 4.39
CA MET A 107 1.09 -23.75 4.33
C MET A 107 0.76 -24.79 3.25
N GLY A 108 1.67 -25.05 2.31
CA GLY A 108 1.48 -26.09 1.30
C GLY A 108 0.33 -25.82 0.32
N TYR A 109 0.10 -24.55 -0.03
CA TYR A 109 -0.96 -24.20 -0.99
C TYR A 109 -0.72 -24.78 -2.39
N PRO A 110 -1.79 -25.03 -3.18
CA PRO A 110 -1.66 -25.45 -4.58
C PRO A 110 -0.78 -24.52 -5.42
N ALA A 111 -0.17 -25.08 -6.48
CA ALA A 111 0.75 -24.34 -7.34
C ALA A 111 0.08 -23.11 -7.99
N ASP A 112 -1.20 -23.22 -8.37
CA ASP A 112 -1.93 -22.12 -9.02
C ASP A 112 -2.20 -20.98 -8.03
N THR A 113 -2.69 -21.29 -6.82
CA THR A 113 -2.84 -20.29 -5.74
C THR A 113 -1.52 -19.62 -5.39
N THR A 114 -0.43 -20.39 -5.31
CA THR A 114 0.91 -19.88 -5.02
C THR A 114 1.38 -18.88 -6.09
N ARG A 115 1.10 -19.14 -7.37
CA ARG A 115 1.44 -18.22 -8.46
C ARG A 115 0.65 -16.91 -8.37
N VAL A 116 -0.63 -16.96 -8.05
CA VAL A 116 -1.47 -15.76 -7.87
C VAL A 116 -0.94 -14.91 -6.70
N ILE A 117 -0.63 -15.53 -5.56
CA ILE A 117 -0.06 -14.85 -4.39
C ILE A 117 1.28 -14.20 -4.75
N LEU A 118 2.17 -14.95 -5.41
CA LEU A 118 3.47 -14.44 -5.84
C LEU A 118 3.34 -13.25 -6.80
N LEU A 119 2.44 -13.34 -7.79
CA LEU A 119 2.22 -12.28 -8.76
C LEU A 119 1.73 -10.99 -8.08
N LEU A 120 0.79 -11.10 -7.15
CA LEU A 120 0.33 -9.94 -6.36
C LEU A 120 1.44 -9.42 -5.43
N SER A 121 2.25 -10.30 -4.84
CA SER A 121 3.31 -9.90 -3.91
C SER A 121 4.41 -9.05 -4.53
N LEU A 122 4.64 -9.17 -5.85
CA LEU A 122 5.57 -8.28 -6.57
C LEU A 122 5.15 -6.81 -6.47
N GLY A 123 3.86 -6.53 -6.24
CA GLY A 123 3.34 -5.20 -5.99
C GLY A 123 3.73 -4.59 -4.63
N LEU A 124 4.27 -5.38 -3.69
CA LEU A 124 4.65 -4.88 -2.37
C LEU A 124 5.79 -3.85 -2.43
N PHE A 125 6.73 -4.03 -3.35
CA PHE A 125 7.86 -3.13 -3.55
C PHE A 125 7.44 -1.76 -4.09
N PRO A 126 6.74 -1.65 -5.24
CA PRO A 126 6.28 -0.36 -5.73
C PRO A 126 5.31 0.30 -4.74
N TYR A 127 4.46 -0.47 -4.07
CA TYR A 127 3.59 0.09 -3.03
C TYR A 127 4.39 0.75 -1.90
N ALA A 128 5.43 0.10 -1.40
CA ALA A 128 6.17 0.62 -0.25
C ALA A 128 6.92 1.92 -0.60
N ILE A 129 7.46 2.01 -1.82
CA ILE A 129 8.03 3.26 -2.35
C ILE A 129 6.95 4.34 -2.47
N SER A 130 5.79 4.02 -3.03
CA SER A 130 4.66 4.96 -3.13
C SER A 130 4.23 5.48 -1.76
N ALA A 131 4.14 4.61 -0.75
CA ALA A 131 3.80 4.98 0.61
C ALA A 131 4.82 5.94 1.25
N LEU A 132 6.10 5.80 0.92
CA LEU A 132 7.16 6.74 1.34
C LEU A 132 7.00 8.09 0.65
N CYS A 133 6.78 8.10 -0.67
CA CYS A 133 6.53 9.32 -1.44
C CYS A 133 5.30 10.08 -0.92
N GLU A 134 4.19 9.37 -0.68
CA GLU A 134 2.99 9.93 -0.04
C GLU A 134 3.31 10.57 1.31
N GLY A 135 4.12 9.90 2.15
CA GLY A 135 4.54 10.45 3.44
C GLY A 135 5.30 11.77 3.30
N ILE A 136 6.15 11.90 2.28
CA ILE A 136 6.89 13.15 2.02
C ILE A 136 5.95 14.25 1.52
N PHE A 137 5.09 13.95 0.56
CA PHE A 137 4.09 14.92 0.08
C PHE A 137 3.16 15.38 1.21
N GLN A 138 2.82 14.48 2.12
CA GLN A 138 2.01 14.78 3.30
C GLN A 138 2.76 15.69 4.27
N ALA A 139 4.05 15.47 4.50
CA ALA A 139 4.90 16.32 5.34
C ALA A 139 5.09 17.74 4.77
N TRP A 140 5.07 17.87 3.44
CA TRP A 140 5.13 19.15 2.73
C TRP A 140 3.78 19.87 2.63
N GLU A 141 2.72 19.33 3.24
CA GLU A 141 1.33 19.81 3.14
C GLU A 141 0.79 19.87 1.69
N GLN A 142 1.45 19.18 0.75
CA GLN A 142 1.04 19.11 -0.64
C GLN A 142 0.11 17.90 -0.88
N MET A 143 -0.94 17.79 -0.08
CA MET A 143 -1.92 16.70 -0.17
C MET A 143 -2.64 16.63 -1.53
N ARG A 144 -2.57 17.70 -2.33
CA ARG A 144 -3.13 17.74 -3.68
C ARG A 144 -2.47 16.76 -4.66
N TYR A 145 -1.26 16.28 -4.39
CA TYR A 145 -0.59 15.25 -5.21
C TYR A 145 -0.78 13.83 -4.69
N ILE A 146 -1.39 13.67 -3.50
CA ILE A 146 -1.77 12.37 -2.92
C ILE A 146 -3.17 11.96 -3.40
N ALA A 147 -3.96 12.93 -3.86
CA ALA A 147 -5.27 12.72 -4.43
C ALA A 147 -5.19 12.08 -5.83
N PHE A 148 -5.23 10.74 -5.86
CA PHE A 148 -5.74 9.94 -6.97
C PHE A 148 -6.59 8.81 -6.41
#